data_AF-A0A7C7V5F9-F1
#
_entry.id   AF-A0A7C7V5F9-F1
#
_cell.length_a   1.000
_cell.length_b   1.000
_cell.length_c   1.000
_cell.angle_alpha   90.00
_cell.angle_beta   90.00
_cell.angle_gamma   90.00
#
_symmetry.space_group_name_H-M   'P 1'
#
loop_
_entity.id
_entity.type
_entity.pdbx_description
1 polymer ?
#
loop_
_entity_poly.entity_id
_entity_poly.type
_entity_poly.pdbx_seq_one_letter_code
_entity_poly.pdbx_strand_id
1 'polypeptide(L)'
;MEYLLEFLNVLAGFEYELGQGVDGATRQEYTRFTRLGLRRFVFYDEREKTRHPFDEAAREQLLAALQQQVVTGDGDEQSGLDLARSLLRAFSAVEAQRSWYAKSLFPAHHNFLFWEALRKGATKYKGRRVPAGTPHRMLDADIAFDARNFFARGGELYYLMLSAGTENAPDRRQRIAGRLQELLNEHNQALGLLAEIVDQAWQPEPGSENGRDKTGRLGWLPDPDCPLYALIAEDVDTFLQAGLVPLETLDLLAHLIGFHLTLYIYHRAHPAATPARHADGSCQQTCRPALVVDAMD
;
A
#
# COMPACT_ATOMS: atom_id res chain seq x y z
N MET A 1 6.72 -7.95 -0.59
CA MET A 1 5.89 -7.13 0.33
C MET A 1 5.61 -5.72 -0.20
N GLU A 2 6.62 -4.89 -0.49
CA GLU A 2 6.39 -3.51 -0.99
C GLU A 2 5.49 -3.46 -2.25
N TYR A 3 5.65 -4.37 -3.21
CA TYR A 3 4.78 -4.45 -4.39
C TYR A 3 3.33 -4.81 -4.07
N LEU A 4 3.09 -5.73 -3.13
CA LEU A 4 1.74 -6.05 -2.67
C LEU A 4 1.11 -4.82 -2.03
N LEU A 5 1.84 -4.17 -1.14
CA LEU A 5 1.35 -3.00 -0.43
C LEU A 5 0.97 -1.90 -1.40
N GLU A 6 1.80 -1.59 -2.40
CA GLU A 6 1.50 -0.61 -3.44
C GLU A 6 0.30 -1.04 -4.31
N PHE A 7 0.25 -2.30 -4.73
CA PHE A 7 -0.86 -2.86 -5.52
C PHE A 7 -2.21 -2.71 -4.81
N LEU A 8 -2.30 -3.17 -3.56
CA LEU A 8 -3.54 -3.12 -2.78
C LEU A 8 -3.97 -1.68 -2.49
N ASN A 9 -3.00 -0.81 -2.24
CA ASN A 9 -3.19 0.61 -2.07
C ASN A 9 -3.80 1.26 -3.33
N VAL A 10 -3.31 0.92 -4.53
CA VAL A 10 -3.87 1.41 -5.81
C VAL A 10 -5.28 0.85 -6.01
N LEU A 11 -5.48 -0.45 -5.82
CA LEU A 11 -6.79 -1.10 -5.95
C LEU A 11 -7.82 -0.47 -5.00
N ALA A 12 -7.49 -0.32 -3.72
CA ALA A 12 -8.35 0.30 -2.73
C ALA A 12 -8.58 1.80 -3.03
N GLY A 13 -7.59 2.49 -3.60
CA GLY A 13 -7.71 3.88 -4.05
C GLY A 13 -8.67 4.06 -5.24
N PHE A 14 -8.92 3.00 -5.99
CA PHE A 14 -10.00 2.89 -6.99
C PHE A 14 -11.26 2.23 -6.42
N GLU A 15 -11.42 2.17 -5.10
CA GLU A 15 -12.62 1.57 -4.47
C GLU A 15 -12.83 0.10 -4.88
N TYR A 16 -11.74 -0.62 -5.08
CA TYR A 16 -11.72 -2.01 -5.55
C TYR A 16 -12.25 -2.19 -6.98
N GLU A 17 -12.37 -1.12 -7.76
CA GLU A 17 -12.63 -1.19 -9.20
C GLU A 17 -11.34 -1.55 -9.95
N LEU A 18 -11.18 -2.83 -10.29
CA LEU A 18 -10.13 -3.30 -11.20
C LEU A 18 -10.49 -2.96 -12.66
N GLY A 19 -9.49 -2.69 -13.51
CA GLY A 19 -9.73 -2.37 -14.92
C GLY A 19 -9.51 -0.90 -15.30
N GLN A 20 -9.13 -0.05 -14.34
CA GLN A 20 -8.91 1.37 -14.61
C GLN A 20 -7.52 1.59 -15.23
N GLY A 21 -7.40 2.59 -16.10
CA GLY A 21 -6.12 3.13 -16.55
C GLY A 21 -5.53 2.51 -17.82
N VAL A 22 -6.04 1.38 -18.31
CA VAL A 22 -5.43 0.58 -19.40
C VAL A 22 -5.50 1.28 -20.75
N ASP A 23 -6.64 1.89 -21.08
CA ASP A 23 -6.97 2.43 -22.40
C ASP A 23 -7.01 3.96 -22.46
N GLY A 24 -6.68 4.65 -21.36
CA GLY A 24 -6.77 6.10 -21.27
C GLY A 24 -8.20 6.66 -21.15
N ALA A 25 -9.23 5.86 -21.43
CA ALA A 25 -10.63 6.26 -21.38
C ALA A 25 -11.25 6.11 -19.97
N THR A 26 -10.69 5.20 -19.19
CA THR A 26 -11.06 4.92 -17.80
C THR A 26 -10.36 5.85 -16.79
N ARG A 27 -10.74 5.78 -15.50
CA ARG A 27 -10.20 6.66 -14.45
C ARG A 27 -8.67 6.50 -14.36
N GLN A 28 -7.95 7.62 -14.31
CA GLN A 28 -6.48 7.64 -14.21
C GLN A 28 -5.98 8.01 -12.82
N GLU A 29 -6.87 8.53 -11.98
CA GLU A 29 -6.55 9.02 -10.64
C GLU A 29 -7.22 8.15 -9.57
N TYR A 30 -6.41 7.73 -8.60
CA TYR A 30 -6.83 6.96 -7.42
C TYR A 30 -6.59 7.75 -6.14
N THR A 31 -7.36 7.45 -5.10
CA THR A 31 -7.16 8.04 -3.78
C THR A 31 -5.92 7.45 -3.10
N ARG A 32 -5.11 8.31 -2.48
CA ARG A 32 -3.98 7.92 -1.64
C ARG A 32 -4.34 8.05 -0.17
N PHE A 33 -4.23 6.95 0.56
CA PHE A 33 -4.40 6.93 2.01
C PHE A 33 -3.09 7.37 2.68
N THR A 34 -3.10 8.48 3.42
CA THR A 34 -1.90 8.97 4.12
C THR A 34 -1.72 8.29 5.48
N ARG A 35 -2.82 8.13 6.21
CA ARG A 35 -2.92 7.54 7.56
C ARG A 35 -1.78 7.90 8.49
N LEU A 36 -1.52 9.20 8.54
CA LEU A 36 -0.34 9.72 9.19
C LEU A 36 -0.44 9.60 10.71
N GLY A 37 -1.66 9.68 11.28
CA GLY A 37 -1.91 9.44 12.69
C GLY A 37 -1.53 8.02 13.08
N LEU A 38 -2.09 7.03 12.38
CA LEU A 38 -1.76 5.63 12.56
C LEU A 38 -0.27 5.36 12.44
N ARG A 39 0.35 5.85 11.37
CA ARG A 39 1.78 5.65 11.13
C ARG A 39 2.64 6.21 12.26
N ARG A 40 2.33 7.43 12.72
CA ARG A 40 3.06 8.08 13.80
C ARG A 40 2.92 7.31 15.10
N PHE A 41 1.70 6.89 15.43
CA PHE A 41 1.41 6.10 16.63
C PHE A 41 2.23 4.80 16.68
N VAL A 42 2.24 4.04 15.58
CA VAL A 42 2.94 2.75 15.53
C VAL A 42 4.46 2.96 15.54
N PHE A 43 4.98 3.79 14.63
CA PHE A 43 6.40 3.74 14.25
C PHE A 43 7.29 4.82 14.85
N TYR A 44 6.75 5.96 15.29
CA TYR A 44 7.57 7.04 15.84
C TYR A 44 7.86 6.78 17.32
N ASP A 45 9.09 6.37 17.63
CA ASP A 45 9.57 6.11 18.98
C ASP A 45 10.96 6.70 19.23
N GLU A 46 11.47 6.52 20.44
CA GLU A 46 12.77 7.04 20.88
C GLU A 46 13.96 6.47 20.11
N ARG A 47 13.77 5.37 19.35
CA ARG A 47 14.83 4.72 18.56
C ARG A 47 15.02 5.38 17.20
N GLU A 48 14.21 6.39 16.86
CA GLU A 48 14.35 7.13 15.61
C GLU A 48 15.68 7.90 15.56
N LYS A 49 16.53 7.53 14.59
CA LYS A 49 17.88 8.11 14.41
C LYS A 49 17.85 9.61 14.13
N THR A 50 16.77 10.12 13.53
CA THR A 50 16.61 11.52 13.17
C THR A 50 15.32 12.04 13.75
N ARG A 51 15.38 12.53 15.00
CA ARG A 51 14.23 13.16 15.66
C ARG A 51 14.01 14.56 15.08
N HIS A 52 12.76 14.85 14.78
CA HIS A 52 12.33 16.16 14.27
C HIS A 52 11.38 16.79 15.30
N PRO A 53 11.58 18.06 15.69
CA PRO A 53 10.78 18.66 16.76
C PRO A 53 9.29 18.75 16.42
N PHE A 54 8.93 18.83 15.13
CA PHE A 54 7.53 18.80 14.69
C PHE A 54 6.93 17.39 14.78
N ASP A 55 7.73 16.32 14.58
CA ASP A 55 7.27 14.94 14.76
C ASP A 55 7.02 14.65 16.25
N GLU A 56 7.87 15.19 17.13
CA GLU A 56 7.69 15.08 18.58
C GLU A 56 6.40 15.76 19.04
N ALA A 57 6.23 17.04 18.69
CA ALA A 57 5.02 17.79 19.03
C ALA A 57 3.76 17.12 18.46
N ALA A 58 3.84 16.56 17.24
CA ALA A 58 2.74 15.81 16.65
C ALA A 58 2.43 14.51 17.40
N ARG A 59 3.46 13.79 17.85
CA ARG A 59 3.27 12.58 18.68
C ARG A 59 2.59 12.93 19.99
N GLU A 60 3.07 13.96 20.68
CA GLU A 60 2.51 14.39 21.97
C GLU A 60 1.03 14.77 21.84
N GLN A 61 0.68 15.53 20.80
CA GLN A 61 -0.72 15.89 20.53
C GLN A 61 -1.60 14.68 20.21
N LEU A 62 -1.10 13.74 19.40
CA LEU A 62 -1.81 12.50 19.08
C LEU A 62 -2.09 11.66 20.33
N LEU A 63 -1.07 11.46 21.18
CA LEU A 63 -1.22 10.68 22.40
C LEU A 63 -2.20 11.34 23.38
N ALA A 64 -2.15 12.67 23.53
CA ALA A 64 -3.10 13.40 24.36
C ALA A 64 -4.55 13.26 23.84
N ALA A 65 -4.75 13.32 22.52
CA ALA A 65 -6.08 13.12 21.92
C ALA A 65 -6.60 11.68 22.12
N LEU A 66 -5.72 10.69 22.04
CA LEU A 66 -6.09 9.28 22.28
C LEU A 66 -6.42 9.01 23.74
N GLN A 67 -5.66 9.58 24.68
CA GLN A 67 -5.93 9.44 26.13
C GLN A 67 -7.33 9.93 26.49
N GLN A 68 -7.81 11.01 25.87
CA GLN A 68 -9.17 11.52 26.09
C GLN A 68 -10.29 10.55 25.63
N GLN A 69 -9.99 9.58 24.76
CA GLN A 69 -10.95 8.62 24.22
C GLN A 69 -10.95 7.28 24.98
N VAL A 70 -9.94 7.01 25.80
CA VAL A 70 -9.86 5.78 26.60
C VAL A 70 -10.88 5.88 27.74
N VAL A 71 -11.87 4.99 27.74
CA VAL A 71 -12.83 4.88 28.84
C VAL A 71 -12.11 4.24 30.03
N THR A 72 -12.07 4.96 31.16
CA THR A 72 -11.48 4.51 32.41
C THR A 72 -12.26 3.34 33.01
N GLY A 73 -11.71 2.13 32.88
CA GLY A 73 -11.88 1.10 33.91
C GLY A 73 -10.80 1.26 34.98
N ASP A 74 -10.84 0.49 36.08
CA ASP A 74 -9.86 0.49 37.19
C ASP A 74 -8.38 0.16 36.79
N GLY A 75 -8.04 0.18 35.50
CA GLY A 75 -6.70 -0.06 34.96
C GLY A 75 -5.97 1.22 34.55
N ASP A 76 -4.64 1.13 34.46
CA ASP A 76 -3.75 2.21 34.02
C ASP A 76 -3.96 2.51 32.51
N GLU A 77 -4.44 3.70 32.16
CA GLU A 77 -4.68 4.16 30.79
C GLU A 77 -3.44 4.04 29.88
N GLN A 78 -2.25 4.27 30.46
CA GLN A 78 -0.98 4.17 29.75
C GLN A 78 -0.73 2.74 29.26
N SER A 79 -1.19 1.75 30.03
CA SER A 79 -1.10 0.33 29.67
C SER A 79 -1.95 -0.04 28.45
N GLY A 80 -3.11 0.61 28.26
CA GLY A 80 -4.01 0.34 27.14
C GLY A 80 -3.45 0.81 25.79
N LEU A 81 -2.91 2.03 25.75
CA LEU A 81 -2.28 2.58 24.53
C LEU A 81 -1.01 1.82 24.16
N ASP A 82 -0.21 1.42 25.16
CA ASP A 82 0.99 0.61 24.93
C ASP A 82 0.64 -0.79 24.38
N LEU A 83 -0.45 -1.40 24.86
CA LEU A 83 -0.96 -2.66 24.33
C LEU A 83 -1.46 -2.50 22.88
N ALA A 84 -2.27 -1.47 22.60
CA ALA A 84 -2.76 -1.17 21.26
C ALA A 84 -1.59 -0.95 20.27
N ARG A 85 -0.59 -0.17 20.69
CA ARG A 85 0.61 0.07 19.90
C ARG A 85 1.39 -1.23 19.65
N SER A 86 1.59 -2.04 20.68
CA SER A 86 2.31 -3.31 20.58
C SER A 86 1.60 -4.28 19.63
N LEU A 87 0.27 -4.35 19.69
CA LEU A 87 -0.55 -5.15 18.79
C LEU A 87 -0.42 -4.69 17.33
N LEU A 88 -0.58 -3.40 17.06
CA LEU A 88 -0.43 -2.86 15.69
C LEU A 88 1.01 -3.05 15.16
N ARG A 89 2.02 -2.88 16.02
CA ARG A 89 3.43 -3.10 15.65
C ARG A 89 3.77 -4.57 15.39
N ALA A 90 2.99 -5.51 15.89
CA ALA A 90 3.14 -6.92 15.52
C ALA A 90 2.84 -7.17 14.04
N PHE A 91 2.11 -6.27 13.39
CA PHE A 91 1.84 -6.28 11.95
C PHE A 91 2.82 -5.42 11.15
N SER A 92 4.00 -5.13 11.65
CA SER A 92 5.01 -4.42 10.87
C SER A 92 5.56 -5.29 9.72
N ALA A 93 5.51 -4.77 8.49
CA ALA A 93 5.94 -5.53 7.30
C ALA A 93 7.17 -4.95 6.59
N VAL A 94 7.36 -3.63 6.64
CA VAL A 94 8.52 -2.94 6.06
C VAL A 94 9.07 -1.98 7.11
N GLU A 95 10.19 -2.33 7.74
CA GLU A 95 10.82 -1.48 8.78
C GLU A 95 12.32 -1.22 8.59
N ALA A 96 13.07 -2.23 8.15
CA ALA A 96 14.52 -2.23 8.25
C ALA A 96 15.16 -1.05 7.50
N GLN A 97 16.01 -0.28 8.19
CA GLN A 97 16.73 0.87 7.65
C GLN A 97 15.83 2.00 7.07
N ARG A 98 14.55 2.04 7.45
CA ARG A 98 13.62 3.13 7.09
C ARG A 98 13.38 4.05 8.28
N SER A 99 13.19 5.34 8.03
CA SER A 99 12.62 6.27 9.00
C SER A 99 11.14 5.95 9.24
N TRP A 100 10.58 6.32 10.40
CA TRP A 100 9.19 6.01 10.77
C TRP A 100 8.15 6.32 9.67
N TYR A 101 8.33 7.41 8.92
CA TYR A 101 7.42 7.82 7.85
C TYR A 101 7.47 6.93 6.59
N ALA A 102 8.49 6.09 6.45
CA ALA A 102 8.65 5.16 5.33
C ALA A 102 8.42 3.70 5.73
N LYS A 103 8.00 3.44 6.98
CA LYS A 103 7.63 2.10 7.44
C LYS A 103 6.18 1.80 7.08
N SER A 104 5.86 0.52 6.89
CA SER A 104 4.52 0.06 6.51
C SER A 104 4.06 -1.14 7.33
N LEU A 105 2.74 -1.21 7.55
CA LEU A 105 2.08 -2.36 8.15
C LEU A 105 1.81 -3.44 7.08
N PHE A 106 1.71 -4.69 7.52
CA PHE A 106 1.14 -5.80 6.79
C PHE A 106 -0.33 -5.50 6.51
N PRO A 107 -0.87 -5.78 5.32
CA PRO A 107 -2.21 -5.33 4.93
C PRO A 107 -3.30 -6.23 5.53
N ALA A 108 -3.32 -6.41 6.85
CA ALA A 108 -4.29 -7.27 7.55
C ALA A 108 -5.74 -6.76 7.46
N HIS A 109 -5.91 -5.47 7.15
CA HIS A 109 -7.21 -4.82 6.96
C HIS A 109 -7.06 -3.62 6.02
N HIS A 110 -8.15 -3.17 5.40
CA HIS A 110 -8.20 -1.97 4.56
C HIS A 110 -7.55 -0.79 5.28
N ASN A 111 -7.86 -0.59 6.57
CA ASN A 111 -7.34 0.49 7.43
C ASN A 111 -5.82 0.45 7.71
N PHE A 112 -5.11 -0.59 7.26
CA PHE A 112 -3.65 -0.70 7.39
C PHE A 112 -2.91 -0.22 6.13
N LEU A 113 -3.64 0.05 5.04
CA LEU A 113 -3.08 0.53 3.78
C LEU A 113 -2.72 2.02 3.85
N PHE A 114 -1.48 2.38 3.56
CA PHE A 114 -1.13 3.79 3.38
C PHE A 114 0.07 3.96 2.47
N TRP A 115 0.17 5.14 1.84
CA TRP A 115 1.24 5.47 0.91
C TRP A 115 2.53 5.80 1.65
N GLU A 116 3.68 5.48 1.06
CA GLU A 116 4.94 5.95 1.61
C GLU A 116 4.94 7.47 1.81
N ALA A 117 5.62 7.93 2.84
CA ALA A 117 5.78 9.35 3.11
C ALA A 117 7.26 9.69 3.21
N LEU A 118 7.56 10.96 2.97
CA LEU A 118 8.90 11.52 3.09
C LEU A 118 8.80 12.88 3.79
N ARG A 119 9.60 13.08 4.83
CA ARG A 119 9.77 14.43 5.42
C ARG A 119 10.86 15.20 4.68
N LYS A 120 10.47 16.26 3.97
CA LYS A 120 11.39 17.20 3.31
C LYS A 120 12.19 17.96 4.36
N GLY A 121 13.49 18.13 4.12
CA GLY A 121 14.35 18.97 4.95
C GLY A 121 14.59 18.48 6.39
N ALA A 122 14.36 17.19 6.69
CA ALA A 122 14.48 16.62 8.04
C ALA A 122 15.81 16.92 8.76
N THR A 123 16.90 17.14 8.02
CA THR A 123 18.23 17.45 8.56
C THR A 123 18.46 18.93 8.92
N LYS A 124 17.55 19.83 8.54
CA LYS A 124 17.71 21.30 8.67
C LYS A 124 17.22 21.89 10.00
N TYR A 125 16.61 21.09 10.88
CA TYR A 125 15.83 21.58 12.03
C TYR A 125 16.47 21.36 13.41
N LYS A 126 17.78 21.07 13.48
CA LYS A 126 18.49 20.97 14.78
C LYS A 126 18.34 22.28 15.58
N GLY A 127 17.72 22.20 16.75
CA GLY A 127 17.62 23.31 17.71
C GLY A 127 16.41 24.25 17.54
N ARG A 128 15.45 23.96 16.65
CA ARG A 128 14.19 24.72 16.57
C ARG A 128 13.18 24.23 17.60
N ARG A 129 12.50 25.15 18.29
CA ARG A 129 11.35 24.86 19.15
C ARG A 129 10.05 25.01 18.36
N VAL A 130 9.11 24.10 18.59
CA VAL A 130 7.75 24.18 18.04
C VAL A 130 6.88 24.91 19.08
N PRO A 131 6.17 25.99 18.71
CA PRO A 131 5.24 26.65 19.61
C PRO A 131 4.17 25.68 20.13
N ALA A 132 3.80 25.80 21.41
CA ALA A 132 2.68 25.04 21.96
C ALA A 132 1.38 25.39 21.21
N GLY A 133 0.53 24.41 20.96
CA GLY A 133 -0.71 24.59 20.20
C GLY A 133 -0.52 24.80 18.70
N THR A 134 0.67 24.49 18.15
CA THR A 134 0.88 24.50 16.70
C THR A 134 -0.14 23.56 16.03
N PRO A 135 -0.95 24.04 15.06
CA PRO A 135 -1.96 23.22 14.40
C PRO A 135 -1.38 22.04 13.62
N HIS A 136 -2.12 20.93 13.53
CA HIS A 136 -1.69 19.69 12.83
C HIS A 136 -1.11 19.96 11.44
N ARG A 137 -1.76 20.82 10.64
CA ARG A 137 -1.32 21.18 9.29
C ARG A 137 0.11 21.72 9.21
N MET A 138 0.54 22.46 10.23
CA MET A 138 1.89 23.03 10.29
C MET A 138 2.91 22.00 10.76
N LEU A 139 2.49 21.04 11.59
CA LEU A 139 3.30 19.90 12.02
C LEU A 139 3.68 18.99 10.85
N ASP A 140 2.74 18.84 9.91
CA ASP A 140 2.84 17.92 8.79
C ASP A 140 3.18 18.58 7.44
N ALA A 141 3.33 19.91 7.39
CA ALA A 141 3.53 20.69 6.15
C ALA A 141 4.71 20.22 5.28
N ASP A 142 5.76 19.67 5.90
CA ASP A 142 6.95 19.17 5.22
C ASP A 142 6.89 17.67 4.88
N ILE A 143 5.77 16.98 5.16
CA ILE A 143 5.56 15.58 4.81
C ILE A 143 4.90 15.50 3.42
N ALA A 144 5.52 14.74 2.52
CA ALA A 144 5.02 14.52 1.16
C ALA A 144 4.80 13.03 0.90
N PHE A 145 3.81 12.71 0.08
CA PHE A 145 3.38 11.33 -0.25
C PHE A 145 3.61 10.97 -1.73
N ASP A 146 4.23 11.87 -2.49
CA ASP A 146 4.45 11.76 -3.93
C ASP A 146 5.88 11.38 -4.32
N ALA A 147 6.77 11.19 -3.34
CA ALA A 147 8.20 11.04 -3.57
C ALA A 147 8.57 9.75 -4.33
N ARG A 148 7.75 8.68 -4.23
CA ARG A 148 7.93 7.39 -4.92
C ARG A 148 9.35 6.80 -4.78
N ASN A 149 9.95 6.93 -3.60
CA ASN A 149 11.32 6.51 -3.32
C ASN A 149 11.44 5.00 -3.03
N PHE A 150 10.43 4.37 -2.45
CA PHE A 150 10.45 2.99 -1.99
C PHE A 150 9.40 2.11 -2.69
N PHE A 151 8.24 2.68 -3.01
CA PHE A 151 7.30 2.09 -3.96
C PHE A 151 7.82 2.27 -5.39
N ALA A 152 8.59 1.28 -5.85
CA ALA A 152 9.22 1.25 -7.17
C ALA A 152 8.23 0.92 -8.31
N ARG A 153 7.05 1.57 -8.37
CA ARG A 153 5.96 1.39 -9.35
C ARG A 153 5.59 -0.06 -9.70
N GLY A 154 6.05 -1.05 -8.95
CA GLY A 154 5.89 -2.46 -9.26
C GLY A 154 4.47 -2.92 -8.94
N GLY A 155 3.91 -2.44 -7.84
CA GLY A 155 2.51 -2.70 -7.50
C GLY A 155 1.53 -1.95 -8.39
N GLU A 156 1.85 -0.70 -8.77
CA GLU A 156 1.06 0.08 -9.74
C GLU A 156 1.07 -0.58 -11.13
N LEU A 157 2.25 -1.03 -11.58
CA LEU A 157 2.40 -1.82 -12.80
C LEU A 157 1.59 -3.12 -12.71
N TYR A 158 1.67 -3.83 -11.58
CA TYR A 158 0.93 -5.08 -11.37
C TYR A 158 -0.59 -4.87 -11.41
N TYR A 159 -1.10 -3.76 -10.85
CA TYR A 159 -2.50 -3.35 -10.98
C TYR A 159 -2.90 -3.20 -12.46
N LEU A 160 -2.06 -2.52 -13.27
CA LEU A 160 -2.31 -2.35 -14.70
C LEU A 160 -2.27 -3.69 -15.45
N MET A 161 -1.31 -4.57 -15.13
CA MET A 161 -1.21 -5.91 -15.73
C MET A 161 -2.48 -6.72 -15.47
N LEU A 162 -3.00 -6.75 -14.24
CA LEU A 162 -4.26 -7.43 -13.93
C LEU A 162 -5.46 -6.76 -14.60
N SER A 163 -5.46 -5.43 -14.68
CA SER A 163 -6.53 -4.67 -15.34
C SER A 163 -6.61 -5.02 -16.83
N ALA A 164 -5.48 -5.06 -17.53
CA ALA A 164 -5.38 -5.43 -18.93
C ALA A 164 -5.67 -6.93 -19.15
N GLY A 165 -5.09 -7.80 -18.32
CA GLY A 165 -5.29 -9.26 -18.39
C GLY A 165 -6.72 -9.74 -18.15
N THR A 166 -7.59 -8.87 -17.61
CA THR A 166 -9.00 -9.15 -17.37
C THR A 166 -9.95 -8.39 -18.29
N GLU A 167 -9.45 -7.64 -19.28
CA GLU A 167 -10.27 -6.83 -20.19
C GLU A 167 -11.36 -7.64 -20.91
N ASN A 168 -10.97 -8.81 -21.42
CA ASN A 168 -11.88 -9.72 -22.11
C ASN A 168 -12.54 -10.76 -21.17
N ALA A 169 -12.41 -10.59 -19.85
CA ALA A 169 -12.91 -11.53 -18.83
C ALA A 169 -13.53 -10.78 -17.63
N PRO A 170 -14.68 -10.09 -17.81
CA PRO A 170 -15.29 -9.27 -16.77
C PRO A 170 -15.66 -10.06 -15.50
N ASP A 171 -16.09 -11.32 -15.64
CA ASP A 171 -16.40 -12.16 -14.48
C ASP A 171 -15.14 -12.46 -13.65
N ARG A 172 -14.00 -12.72 -14.31
CA ARG A 172 -12.70 -12.91 -13.64
C ARG A 172 -12.26 -11.63 -12.94
N ARG A 173 -12.42 -10.49 -13.60
CA ARG A 173 -12.14 -9.16 -13.03
C ARG A 173 -12.91 -8.96 -11.72
N GLN A 174 -14.21 -9.20 -11.74
CA GLN A 174 -15.09 -9.04 -10.58
C GLN A 174 -14.74 -10.02 -9.46
N ARG A 175 -14.43 -11.28 -9.78
CA ARG A 175 -13.98 -12.26 -8.76
C ARG A 175 -12.69 -11.82 -8.08
N ILE A 176 -11.66 -11.44 -8.84
CA ILE A 176 -10.39 -10.99 -8.27
C ILE A 176 -10.61 -9.77 -7.36
N ALA A 177 -11.31 -8.75 -7.88
CA ALA A 177 -11.60 -7.53 -7.13
C ALA A 177 -12.40 -7.81 -5.84
N GLY A 178 -13.48 -8.58 -5.95
CA GLY A 178 -14.34 -8.94 -4.83
C GLY A 178 -13.59 -9.73 -3.76
N ARG A 179 -12.79 -10.74 -4.14
CA ARG A 179 -11.98 -11.50 -3.18
C ARG A 179 -10.95 -10.65 -2.46
N LEU A 180 -10.28 -9.74 -3.16
CA LEU A 180 -9.33 -8.81 -2.52
C LEU A 180 -10.03 -7.81 -1.60
N GLN A 181 -11.24 -7.37 -1.95
CA GLN A 181 -12.07 -6.53 -1.11
C GLN A 181 -12.50 -7.26 0.16
N GLU A 182 -13.02 -8.48 0.04
CA GLU A 182 -13.40 -9.35 1.16
C GLU A 182 -12.20 -9.57 2.11
N LEU A 183 -11.03 -9.94 1.56
CA LEU A 183 -9.79 -10.16 2.32
C LEU A 183 -9.43 -8.97 3.21
N LEU A 184 -9.65 -7.75 2.73
CA LEU A 184 -9.25 -6.52 3.41
C LEU A 184 -10.36 -5.89 4.25
N ASN A 185 -11.64 -6.13 3.95
CA ASN A 185 -12.75 -5.42 4.59
C ASN A 185 -13.66 -6.30 5.44
N GLU A 186 -13.60 -7.63 5.34
CA GLU A 186 -14.48 -8.52 6.12
C GLU A 186 -13.74 -9.22 7.27
N HIS A 187 -12.43 -9.40 7.14
CA HIS A 187 -11.60 -10.00 8.19
C HIS A 187 -10.97 -8.95 9.09
N ASN A 188 -10.49 -9.36 10.27
CA ASN A 188 -9.70 -8.50 11.17
C ASN A 188 -10.37 -7.16 11.56
N GLN A 189 -11.71 -7.12 11.63
CA GLN A 189 -12.49 -5.89 11.88
C GLN A 189 -12.06 -5.13 13.13
N ALA A 190 -11.76 -5.84 14.23
CA ALA A 190 -11.30 -5.20 15.46
C ALA A 190 -9.96 -4.47 15.28
N LEU A 191 -9.04 -5.04 14.51
CA LEU A 191 -7.78 -4.38 14.15
C LEU A 191 -8.06 -3.16 13.25
N GLY A 192 -8.96 -3.32 12.28
CA GLY A 192 -9.41 -2.26 11.39
C GLY A 192 -9.97 -1.05 12.14
N LEU A 193 -10.87 -1.29 13.09
CA LEU A 193 -11.48 -0.28 13.94
C LEU A 193 -10.44 0.39 14.84
N LEU A 194 -9.52 -0.38 15.43
CA LEU A 194 -8.45 0.19 16.24
C LEU A 194 -7.56 1.13 15.42
N ALA A 195 -7.16 0.71 14.22
CA ALA A 195 -6.36 1.53 13.32
C ALA A 195 -7.08 2.81 12.90
N GLU A 196 -8.39 2.72 12.64
CA GLU A 196 -9.23 3.88 12.33
C GLU A 196 -9.31 4.86 13.49
N ILE A 197 -9.62 4.39 14.72
CA ILE A 197 -9.66 5.24 15.92
C ILE A 197 -8.33 5.99 16.10
N VAL A 198 -7.21 5.26 15.96
CA VAL A 198 -5.88 5.86 16.08
C VAL A 198 -5.63 6.93 15.02
N ASP A 199 -5.99 6.65 13.76
CA ASP A 199 -5.78 7.61 12.68
C ASP A 199 -6.70 8.85 12.81
N GLN A 200 -7.96 8.62 13.20
CA GLN A 200 -8.96 9.67 13.43
C GLN A 200 -8.67 10.50 14.69
N ALA A 201 -7.82 10.05 15.61
CA ALA A 201 -7.33 10.94 16.67
C ALA A 201 -6.39 12.03 16.11
N TRP A 202 -5.83 11.83 14.91
CA TRP A 202 -4.96 12.79 14.23
C TRP A 202 -5.68 13.65 13.18
N GLN A 203 -7.00 13.85 13.28
CA GLN A 203 -7.75 14.54 12.22
C GLN A 203 -7.17 15.94 11.93
N PRO A 204 -6.74 16.22 10.69
CA PRO A 204 -6.45 17.58 10.28
C PRO A 204 -7.74 18.39 10.33
N GLU A 205 -7.65 19.70 10.64
CA GLU A 205 -8.83 20.55 10.62
C GLU A 205 -9.53 20.52 9.25
N PRO A 206 -10.87 20.61 9.20
CA PRO A 206 -11.61 20.69 7.94
C PRO A 206 -11.03 21.80 7.04
N GLY A 207 -10.53 21.44 5.85
CA GLY A 207 -9.96 22.39 4.89
C GLY A 207 -8.44 22.63 5.00
N SER A 208 -7.71 21.89 5.84
CA SER A 208 -6.24 22.01 5.98
C SER A 208 -5.44 21.23 4.92
N GLU A 209 -6.09 20.67 3.91
CA GLU A 209 -5.51 19.61 3.09
C GLU A 209 -5.03 20.14 1.74
N ASN A 210 -3.76 19.93 1.42
CA ASN A 210 -3.28 20.07 0.05
C ASN A 210 -3.89 18.94 -0.79
N GLY A 211 -4.94 19.23 -1.56
CA GLY A 211 -5.63 18.24 -2.39
C GLY A 211 -4.73 17.46 -3.37
N ARG A 212 -3.51 17.93 -3.64
CA ARG A 212 -2.50 17.23 -4.47
C ARG A 212 -1.89 15.98 -3.82
N ASP A 213 -1.90 15.87 -2.50
CA ASP A 213 -1.32 14.71 -1.79
C ASP A 213 -2.33 13.56 -1.63
N LYS A 214 -3.61 13.83 -1.93
CA LYS A 214 -4.72 12.87 -1.80
C LYS A 214 -4.94 12.00 -3.02
N THR A 215 -4.40 12.38 -4.18
CA THR A 215 -4.56 11.59 -5.40
C THR A 215 -3.23 11.13 -5.94
N GLY A 216 -3.23 9.91 -6.48
CA GLY A 216 -2.16 9.37 -7.29
C GLY A 216 -2.64 9.23 -8.72
N ARG A 217 -1.73 9.46 -9.68
CA ARG A 217 -1.99 9.21 -11.10
C ARG A 217 -1.22 7.96 -11.53
N LEU A 218 -1.94 7.06 -12.20
CA LEU A 218 -1.38 5.87 -12.82
C LEU A 218 -0.29 6.22 -13.84
N GLY A 219 0.70 5.32 -13.94
CA GLY A 219 1.62 5.25 -15.06
C GLY A 219 0.95 4.69 -16.31
N TRP A 220 1.73 3.98 -17.11
CA TRP A 220 1.26 3.34 -18.35
C TRP A 220 1.77 1.90 -18.40
N LEU A 221 1.03 1.05 -19.11
CA LEU A 221 1.38 -0.34 -19.37
C LEU A 221 1.85 -0.49 -20.82
N PRO A 222 3.04 -1.05 -21.08
CA PRO A 222 3.45 -1.38 -22.43
C PRO A 222 2.67 -2.57 -22.97
N ASP A 223 2.28 -2.52 -24.24
CA ASP A 223 1.63 -3.61 -24.98
C ASP A 223 0.46 -4.23 -24.18
N PRO A 224 -0.60 -3.46 -23.84
CA PRO A 224 -1.67 -3.90 -22.94
C PRO A 224 -2.38 -5.18 -23.42
N ASP A 225 -2.35 -5.46 -24.72
CA ASP A 225 -2.93 -6.67 -25.32
C ASP A 225 -2.05 -7.94 -25.13
N CYS A 226 -0.89 -7.82 -24.48
CA CYS A 226 0.04 -8.93 -24.29
C CYS A 226 -0.61 -10.12 -23.55
N PRO A 227 -0.64 -11.32 -24.14
CA PRO A 227 -1.28 -12.49 -23.52
C PRO A 227 -0.66 -12.95 -22.19
N LEU A 228 0.54 -12.49 -21.84
CA LEU A 228 1.13 -12.73 -20.52
C LEU A 228 0.22 -12.19 -19.40
N TYR A 229 -0.44 -11.06 -19.63
CA TYR A 229 -1.29 -10.44 -18.61
C TYR A 229 -2.55 -11.26 -18.32
N ALA A 230 -3.10 -11.92 -19.34
CA ALA A 230 -4.22 -12.84 -19.17
C ALA A 230 -3.84 -14.07 -18.33
N LEU A 231 -2.62 -14.61 -18.51
CA LEU A 231 -2.08 -15.69 -17.69
C LEU A 231 -1.90 -15.25 -16.23
N ILE A 232 -1.29 -14.09 -16.00
CA ILE A 232 -1.13 -13.51 -14.65
C ILE A 232 -2.49 -13.34 -13.95
N ALA A 233 -3.51 -12.89 -14.68
CA ALA A 233 -4.86 -12.75 -14.13
C ALA A 233 -5.49 -14.11 -13.79
N GLU A 234 -5.24 -15.14 -14.59
CA GLU A 234 -5.70 -16.50 -14.32
C GLU A 234 -5.04 -17.11 -13.09
N ASP A 235 -3.73 -16.92 -12.94
CA ASP A 235 -2.97 -17.37 -11.77
C ASP A 235 -3.52 -16.73 -10.50
N VAL A 236 -3.80 -15.42 -10.52
CA VAL A 236 -4.39 -14.71 -9.38
C VAL A 236 -5.81 -15.16 -9.08
N ASP A 237 -6.68 -15.29 -10.08
CA ASP A 237 -8.07 -15.78 -9.89
C ASP A 237 -8.08 -17.18 -9.29
N THR A 238 -7.23 -18.08 -9.79
CA THR A 238 -7.09 -19.44 -9.29
C THR A 238 -6.55 -19.46 -7.86
N PHE A 239 -5.49 -18.69 -7.59
CA PHE A 239 -4.88 -18.58 -6.28
C PHE A 239 -5.86 -18.06 -5.22
N LEU A 240 -6.63 -17.00 -5.53
CA LEU A 240 -7.60 -16.43 -4.59
C LEU A 240 -8.79 -17.36 -4.31
N GLN A 241 -9.02 -18.36 -5.16
CA GLN A 241 -10.05 -19.39 -4.96
C GLN A 241 -9.58 -20.58 -4.12
N ALA A 242 -8.29 -20.66 -3.77
CA ALA A 242 -7.73 -21.80 -3.04
C ALA A 242 -8.23 -21.95 -1.59
N GLY A 243 -8.95 -20.96 -1.05
CA GLY A 243 -9.58 -21.04 0.27
C GLY A 243 -8.60 -21.01 1.45
N LEU A 244 -7.44 -20.36 1.28
CA LEU A 244 -6.43 -20.20 2.31
C LEU A 244 -6.86 -19.19 3.39
N VAL A 245 -6.20 -19.25 4.56
CA VAL A 245 -6.45 -18.32 5.67
C VAL A 245 -6.07 -16.89 5.24
N PRO A 246 -6.87 -15.84 5.54
CA PRO A 246 -6.68 -14.51 4.94
C PRO A 246 -5.27 -13.91 5.04
N LEU A 247 -4.61 -14.04 6.20
CA LEU A 247 -3.24 -13.52 6.38
C LEU A 247 -2.21 -14.30 5.57
N GLU A 248 -2.38 -15.62 5.48
CA GLU A 248 -1.52 -16.49 4.66
C GLU A 248 -1.74 -16.20 3.16
N THR A 249 -3.00 -16.00 2.75
CA THR A 249 -3.35 -15.59 1.38
C THR A 249 -2.61 -14.31 0.99
N LEU A 250 -2.59 -13.29 1.86
CA LEU A 250 -1.89 -12.04 1.60
C LEU A 250 -0.37 -12.22 1.51
N ASP A 251 0.22 -13.02 2.40
CA ASP A 251 1.66 -13.27 2.36
C ASP A 251 2.08 -14.03 1.10
N LEU A 252 1.37 -15.09 0.74
CA LEU A 252 1.62 -15.85 -0.48
C LEU A 252 1.32 -15.04 -1.75
N LEU A 253 0.30 -14.17 -1.72
CA LEU A 253 0.05 -13.21 -2.81
C LEU A 253 1.25 -12.27 -3.00
N ALA A 254 1.91 -11.83 -1.93
CA ALA A 254 3.12 -11.01 -2.04
C ALA A 254 4.24 -11.74 -2.82
N HIS A 255 4.38 -13.04 -2.62
CA HIS A 255 5.33 -13.88 -3.34
C HIS A 255 4.92 -14.08 -4.80
N LEU A 256 3.63 -14.34 -5.05
CA LEU A 256 3.09 -14.49 -6.40
C LEU A 256 3.29 -13.21 -7.23
N ILE A 257 3.01 -12.04 -6.65
CA ILE A 257 3.28 -10.74 -7.30
C ILE A 257 4.76 -10.60 -7.63
N GLY A 258 5.65 -10.91 -6.69
CA GLY A 258 7.10 -10.84 -6.93
C GLY A 258 7.57 -11.78 -8.05
N PHE A 259 6.99 -12.98 -8.10
CA PHE A 259 7.24 -13.95 -9.17
C PHE A 259 6.76 -13.43 -10.52
N HIS A 260 5.52 -12.98 -10.63
CA HIS A 260 4.96 -12.42 -11.87
C HIS A 260 5.73 -11.20 -12.38
N LEU A 261 6.12 -10.29 -11.49
CA LEU A 261 6.94 -9.13 -11.86
C LEU A 261 8.33 -9.57 -12.37
N THR A 262 8.91 -10.60 -11.77
CA THR A 262 10.18 -11.19 -12.24
C THR A 262 10.01 -11.78 -13.64
N LEU A 263 8.96 -12.58 -13.87
CA LEU A 263 8.63 -13.11 -15.19
C LEU A 263 8.44 -12.01 -16.23
N TYR A 264 7.70 -10.96 -15.87
CA TYR A 264 7.49 -9.82 -16.74
C TYR A 264 8.80 -9.12 -17.11
N ILE A 265 9.71 -8.91 -16.15
CA ILE A 265 11.01 -8.29 -16.41
C ILE A 265 11.81 -9.14 -17.41
N TYR A 266 11.91 -10.45 -17.21
CA TYR A 266 12.60 -11.34 -18.15
C TYR A 266 11.92 -11.40 -19.51
N HIS A 267 10.59 -11.47 -19.54
CA HIS A 267 9.79 -11.47 -20.77
C HIS A 267 10.04 -10.21 -21.59
N ARG A 268 10.09 -9.04 -20.95
CA ARG A 268 10.36 -7.75 -21.61
C ARG A 268 11.83 -7.56 -21.99
N ALA A 269 12.76 -8.10 -21.20
CA ALA A 269 14.19 -8.03 -21.48
C ALA A 269 14.64 -9.02 -22.56
N HIS A 270 13.80 -9.97 -22.95
CA HIS A 270 14.13 -10.95 -23.96
C HIS A 270 14.46 -10.28 -25.32
N PRO A 271 15.56 -10.64 -26.01
CA PRO A 271 15.97 -9.97 -27.25
C PRO A 271 14.95 -10.02 -28.39
N ALA A 272 14.09 -11.04 -28.37
CA ALA A 272 13.02 -11.18 -29.34
C ALA A 272 11.72 -10.45 -28.94
N ALA A 273 11.65 -9.81 -27.77
CA ALA A 273 10.45 -9.12 -27.31
C ALA A 273 10.20 -7.88 -28.18
N THR A 274 9.16 -7.93 -29.01
CA THR A 274 8.71 -6.83 -29.86
C THR A 274 7.22 -6.58 -29.67
N PRO A 275 6.72 -5.35 -29.86
CA PRO A 275 5.29 -5.05 -29.79
C PRO A 275 4.44 -5.94 -30.69
N ALA A 276 4.93 -6.26 -31.90
CA ALA A 276 4.24 -7.15 -32.83
C ALA A 276 4.03 -8.56 -32.26
N ARG A 277 5.04 -9.12 -31.59
CA ARG A 277 4.95 -10.45 -30.98
C ARG A 277 4.09 -10.48 -29.71
N HIS A 278 4.01 -9.35 -29.01
CA HIS A 278 3.12 -9.21 -27.87
C HIS A 278 1.66 -9.12 -28.35
N ALA A 279 1.41 -8.41 -29.44
CA ALA A 279 0.08 -8.29 -30.02
C ALA A 279 -0.44 -9.60 -30.64
N ASP A 280 0.42 -10.38 -31.31
CA ASP A 280 0.04 -11.66 -31.94
C ASP A 280 0.11 -12.89 -31.00
N GLY A 281 0.62 -12.69 -29.77
CA GLY A 281 0.73 -13.71 -28.74
C GLY A 281 1.89 -14.71 -28.90
N SER A 282 2.69 -14.62 -29.96
CA SER A 282 3.87 -15.49 -30.16
C SER A 282 4.94 -15.33 -29.08
N CYS A 283 4.84 -14.27 -28.26
CA CYS A 283 5.72 -14.03 -27.12
C CYS A 283 5.61 -15.08 -26.01
N GLN A 284 4.48 -15.77 -25.86
CA GLN A 284 4.32 -16.81 -24.85
C GLN A 284 5.27 -18.00 -25.07
N GLN A 285 5.62 -18.28 -26.32
CA GLN A 285 6.56 -19.35 -26.68
C GLN A 285 8.00 -18.85 -26.76
N THR A 286 8.18 -17.58 -27.14
CA THR A 286 9.49 -17.04 -27.53
C THR A 286 10.17 -16.26 -26.40
N CYS A 287 9.40 -15.53 -25.59
CA CYS A 287 9.90 -14.57 -24.61
C CYS A 287 9.71 -15.07 -23.18
N ARG A 288 8.91 -16.11 -22.96
CA ARG A 288 8.71 -16.71 -21.64
C ARG A 288 10.01 -17.39 -21.17
N PRO A 289 10.49 -17.09 -19.95
CA PRO A 289 11.62 -17.82 -19.38
C PRO A 289 11.21 -19.27 -19.08
N ALA A 290 12.12 -20.22 -19.31
CA ALA A 290 11.90 -21.61 -18.93
C ALA A 290 11.83 -21.73 -17.40
N LEU A 291 10.75 -22.33 -16.90
CA LEU A 291 10.52 -22.55 -15.49
C LEU A 291 10.84 -24.00 -15.12
N VAL A 292 11.12 -24.23 -13.84
CA VAL A 292 11.38 -25.60 -13.34
C VAL A 292 10.18 -26.53 -13.58
N VAL A 293 8.96 -25.99 -13.49
CA VAL A 293 7.73 -26.74 -13.79
C VAL A 293 7.65 -27.19 -15.25
N ASP A 294 8.26 -26.44 -16.17
CA ASP A 294 8.30 -26.80 -17.60
C ASP A 294 9.22 -28.01 -17.87
N ALA A 295 10.07 -28.37 -16.91
CA ALA A 295 10.92 -29.57 -16.96
C ALA A 295 10.29 -30.79 -16.27
N MET A 296 9.10 -30.63 -15.69
CA MET A 296 8.36 -31.71 -15.02
C MET A 296 7.31 -32.36 -15.93
N ASP A 297 7.05 -31.77 -17.09
CA ASP A 297 6.26 -32.33 -18.20
C ASP A 297 7.16 -33.09 -19.21
#